data_AF-A0A957AS64-F1
#
_entry.id   AF-A0A957AS64-F1
#
_cell.length_a   1.000
_cell.length_b   1.000
_cell.length_c   1.000
_cell.angle_alpha   90.00
_cell.angle_beta   90.00
_cell.angle_gamma   90.00
#
_symmetry.space_group_name_H-M   'P 1'
#
loop_
_entity.id
_entity.type
_entity.pdbx_description
1 polymer ?
#
loop_
_entity_poly.entity_id
_entity_poly.type
_entity_poly.pdbx_seq_one_letter_code
_entity_poly.pdbx_strand_id
1 'polypeptide(L)'
;LNRLDLTFSVPAPQMQQGELQVRLWQGTDREQLVLEAQQEAAGLQDQQKVTWYFSPEQDAPGQSYLWEVSTAATATGVALCESPAGEPAVAAYGIDWGEPYAGEAYIHERLAPMPRAYVVYAAVRELDRRITAQLITGDGFDLRNTVASYEALGLPDTAPRPATPARIVSYQPTSVVIEASAETDGVLVLGDQYHPGWQATVDGQPAPILPVNVALRGVLLPAGEHRVEFRFAPASLRTGAALSLLGLLLALVLLTVDRIRRRQPN
;
A
#
# COMPACT_ATOMS: atom_id res chain seq x y z
N LEU A 1 -6.13 -0.38 -16.62
CA LEU A 1 -5.16 0.57 -17.19
C LEU A 1 -3.80 -0.02 -16.98
N ASN A 2 -3.33 -0.74 -17.98
CA ASN A 2 -1.94 -1.17 -17.96
C ASN A 2 -1.10 0.08 -18.19
N ARG A 3 -0.07 0.27 -17.37
CA ARG A 3 0.82 1.43 -17.52
C ARG A 3 2.26 1.02 -17.37
N LEU A 4 3.12 1.69 -18.14
CA LEU A 4 4.56 1.61 -18.09
C LEU A 4 5.09 2.97 -17.70
N ASP A 5 5.84 3.03 -16.60
CA ASP A 5 6.52 4.23 -16.12
C ASP A 5 8.02 4.06 -16.40
N LEU A 6 8.62 4.98 -17.17
CA LEU A 6 10.07 5.06 -17.39
C LEU A 6 10.60 6.41 -16.91
N THR A 7 11.75 6.41 -16.26
CA THR A 7 12.44 7.63 -15.85
C THR A 7 13.65 7.88 -16.74
N PHE A 8 13.77 9.11 -17.26
CA PHE A 8 14.86 9.50 -18.15
C PHE A 8 15.83 10.45 -17.47
N SER A 9 17.13 10.29 -17.75
CA SER A 9 18.15 11.27 -17.45
C SER A 9 18.52 12.07 -18.69
N VAL A 10 18.63 13.38 -18.49
CA VAL A 10 18.96 14.36 -19.51
C VAL A 10 20.18 15.17 -19.04
N PRO A 11 21.38 14.89 -19.55
CA PRO A 11 22.59 15.58 -19.14
C PRO A 11 22.68 16.98 -19.77
N ALA A 12 22.29 18.01 -19.01
CA ALA A 12 22.45 19.45 -19.30
C ALA A 12 21.79 19.95 -20.63
N PRO A 13 21.48 21.25 -20.79
CA PRO A 13 20.64 21.72 -21.90
C PRO A 13 21.43 21.82 -23.21
N GLN A 14 21.69 20.68 -23.83
CA GLN A 14 21.93 20.60 -25.27
C GLN A 14 20.58 20.36 -25.96
N MET A 15 20.38 20.94 -27.15
CA MET A 15 19.15 20.77 -27.92
C MET A 15 18.89 19.28 -28.15
N GLN A 16 17.96 18.71 -27.38
CA GLN A 16 17.47 17.37 -27.63
C GLN A 16 16.70 17.41 -28.94
N GLN A 17 17.17 16.67 -29.93
CA GLN A 17 16.50 16.52 -31.22
C GLN A 17 16.21 15.05 -31.45
N GLY A 18 15.03 14.74 -31.97
CA GLY A 18 14.63 13.37 -32.29
C GLY A 18 13.42 12.89 -31.49
N GLU A 19 12.95 11.70 -31.88
CA GLU A 19 11.81 11.04 -31.28
C GLU A 19 12.27 9.78 -30.52
N LEU A 20 11.73 9.62 -29.32
CA LEU A 20 11.78 8.36 -28.60
C LEU A 20 10.66 7.48 -29.11
N GLN A 21 11.00 6.27 -29.50
CA GLN A 21 10.05 5.25 -29.90
C GLN A 21 10.02 4.16 -28.84
N VAL A 22 8.85 3.98 -28.24
CA VAL A 22 8.60 2.93 -27.26
C VAL A 22 7.75 1.86 -27.94
N ARG A 23 8.26 0.63 -27.96
CA ARG A 23 7.57 -0.54 -28.46
C ARG A 23 7.40 -1.55 -27.35
N LEU A 24 6.21 -2.11 -27.23
CA LEU A 24 5.90 -3.21 -26.34
C LEU A 24 5.56 -4.42 -27.18
N TRP A 25 6.28 -5.52 -26.96
CA TRP A 25 6.03 -6.80 -27.60
C TRP A 25 5.53 -7.82 -26.58
N GLN A 26 4.59 -8.66 -26.98
CA GLN A 26 4.22 -9.88 -26.27
C GLN A 26 5.18 -11.00 -26.67
N GLY A 27 5.56 -11.83 -25.69
CA GLY A 27 6.54 -12.90 -25.84
C GLY A 27 7.98 -12.43 -25.62
N THR A 28 8.90 -13.39 -25.47
CA THR A 28 10.34 -13.11 -25.29
C THR A 28 11.06 -12.81 -26.61
N ASP A 29 10.46 -13.18 -27.75
CA ASP A 29 11.09 -13.14 -29.07
C ASP A 29 10.45 -12.10 -30.03
N ARG A 30 9.83 -11.04 -29.49
CA ARG A 30 9.18 -9.96 -30.27
C ARG A 30 8.08 -10.46 -31.22
N GLU A 31 7.24 -11.38 -30.75
CA GLU A 31 6.28 -12.09 -31.60
C GLU A 31 5.09 -11.21 -32.02
N GLN A 32 4.58 -10.38 -31.11
CA GLN A 32 3.41 -9.53 -31.37
C GLN A 32 3.61 -8.13 -30.78
N LEU A 33 3.48 -7.08 -31.62
CA LEU A 33 3.56 -5.69 -31.18
C LEU A 33 2.23 -5.26 -30.55
N VAL A 34 2.24 -4.90 -29.27
CA VAL A 34 1.05 -4.56 -28.46
C VAL A 34 0.91 -3.05 -28.27
N LEU A 35 2.03 -2.32 -28.20
CA LEU A 35 2.04 -0.86 -28.15
C LEU A 35 3.19 -0.32 -28.98
N GLU A 36 2.91 0.75 -29.72
CA GLU A 36 3.90 1.61 -30.34
C GLU A 36 3.52 3.06 -30.01
N ALA A 37 4.44 3.78 -29.37
CA ALA A 37 4.25 5.18 -29.00
C ALA A 37 5.50 5.99 -29.35
N GLN A 38 5.27 7.25 -29.76
CA GLN A 38 6.31 8.23 -30.02
C GLN A 38 6.23 9.35 -28.99
N GLN A 39 7.37 9.81 -28.52
CA GLN A 39 7.50 10.94 -27.60
C GLN A 39 8.64 11.84 -28.08
N GLU A 40 8.37 13.14 -28.24
CA GLU A 40 9.42 14.10 -28.58
C GLU A 40 10.42 14.21 -27.42
N ALA A 41 11.71 14.08 -27.73
CA ALA A 41 12.77 14.19 -26.74
C ALA A 41 12.92 15.61 -26.18
N ALA A 42 12.57 16.64 -26.97
CA ALA A 42 12.69 18.05 -26.61
C ALA A 42 11.80 18.48 -25.42
N GLY A 43 10.82 17.66 -25.04
CA GLY A 43 9.94 17.91 -23.90
C GLY A 43 10.39 17.24 -22.60
N LEU A 44 11.48 16.48 -22.59
CA LEU A 44 11.91 15.72 -21.42
C LEU A 44 12.86 16.50 -20.52
N GLN A 45 12.50 16.56 -19.24
CA GLN A 45 13.32 17.10 -18.16
C GLN A 45 14.16 15.99 -17.53
N ASP A 46 15.28 16.38 -16.90
CA ASP A 46 16.11 15.43 -16.15
C ASP A 46 15.29 14.80 -15.00
N GLN A 47 15.40 13.48 -14.86
CA GLN A 47 14.64 12.65 -13.93
C GLN A 47 13.11 12.67 -14.13
N GLN A 48 12.63 13.13 -15.30
CA GLN A 48 11.20 13.08 -15.60
C GLN A 48 10.73 11.64 -15.79
N LYS A 49 9.64 11.30 -15.11
CA LYS A 49 8.90 10.07 -15.32
C LYS A 49 7.88 10.26 -16.44
N VAL A 50 7.89 9.38 -17.42
CA VAL A 50 6.91 9.34 -18.51
C VAL A 50 6.08 8.07 -18.38
N THR A 51 4.75 8.23 -18.42
CA THR A 51 3.79 7.13 -18.28
C THR A 51 3.10 6.87 -19.61
N TRP A 52 3.21 5.65 -20.11
CA TRP A 52 2.42 5.17 -21.24
C TRP A 52 1.33 4.23 -20.75
N TYR A 53 0.12 4.42 -21.25
CA TYR A 53 -0.99 3.52 -21.03
C TYR A 53 -1.16 2.61 -22.23
N PHE A 54 -1.40 1.33 -21.97
CA PHE A 54 -1.77 0.38 -23.01
C PHE A 54 -3.04 -0.36 -22.64
N SER A 55 -3.77 -0.75 -23.69
CA SER A 55 -4.96 -1.58 -23.55
C SER A 55 -4.55 -2.90 -22.90
N PRO A 56 -5.32 -3.40 -21.93
CA PRO A 56 -5.17 -4.77 -21.48
C PRO A 56 -5.48 -5.73 -22.62
N GLU A 57 -4.53 -6.62 -22.87
CA GLU A 57 -4.69 -7.76 -23.76
C GLU A 57 -5.50 -8.82 -23.01
N GLN A 58 -6.49 -9.43 -23.69
CA GLN A 58 -7.52 -10.27 -23.08
C GLN A 58 -6.97 -11.54 -22.37
N ASP A 59 -5.68 -11.88 -22.54
CA ASP A 59 -5.04 -13.11 -22.07
C ASP A 59 -3.72 -12.88 -21.28
N ALA A 60 -3.64 -11.80 -20.49
CA ALA A 60 -2.39 -11.38 -19.82
C ALA A 60 -1.86 -12.22 -18.62
N PRO A 61 -2.62 -13.06 -17.89
CA PRO A 61 -2.07 -13.77 -16.73
C PRO A 61 -0.96 -14.76 -17.11
N GLY A 62 0.27 -14.54 -16.62
CA GLY A 62 1.41 -15.45 -16.81
C GLY A 62 2.17 -15.28 -18.13
N GLN A 63 1.84 -14.26 -18.94
CA GLN A 63 2.56 -13.96 -20.18
C GLN A 63 3.82 -13.13 -19.90
N SER A 64 4.86 -13.39 -20.68
CA SER A 64 6.09 -12.57 -20.68
C SER A 64 5.97 -11.48 -21.73
N TYR A 65 6.34 -10.26 -21.38
CA TYR A 65 6.36 -9.12 -22.29
C TYR A 65 7.79 -8.61 -22.42
N LEU A 66 8.22 -8.37 -23.66
CA LEU A 66 9.48 -7.71 -23.96
C LEU A 66 9.19 -6.28 -24.38
N TRP A 67 9.76 -5.32 -23.67
CA TRP A 67 9.69 -3.92 -24.05
C TRP A 67 11.00 -3.51 -24.71
N GLU A 68 10.90 -2.63 -25.69
CA GLU A 68 12.02 -2.02 -26.39
C GLU A 68 11.81 -0.52 -26.39
N VAL A 69 12.74 0.20 -25.75
CA VAL A 69 12.83 1.65 -25.87
C VAL A 69 13.99 1.92 -26.80
N SER A 70 13.67 2.34 -28.02
CA SER A 70 14.67 2.75 -28.98
C SER A 70 14.60 4.26 -29.17
N THR A 71 15.73 4.94 -29.05
CA THR A 71 15.88 6.28 -29.61
C THR A 71 15.87 6.11 -31.12
N ALA A 72 14.90 6.69 -31.83
CA ALA A 72 14.91 6.65 -33.28
C ALA A 72 16.05 7.56 -33.77
N ALA A 73 17.24 6.97 -33.96
CA ALA A 73 18.39 7.45 -34.73
C ALA A 73 18.92 8.90 -34.58
N THR A 74 18.37 9.78 -33.73
CA THR A 74 18.87 11.18 -33.60
C THR A 74 18.90 11.76 -32.19
N ALA A 75 18.33 11.09 -31.17
CA ALA A 75 18.37 11.58 -29.79
C ALA A 75 19.73 11.30 -29.11
N THR A 76 20.72 12.16 -29.34
CA THR A 76 21.91 12.26 -28.49
C THR A 76 21.56 12.89 -27.16
N GLY A 77 21.95 12.27 -26.05
CA GLY A 77 21.83 12.86 -24.70
C GLY A 77 20.53 12.54 -23.95
N VAL A 78 19.83 11.45 -24.28
CA VAL A 78 18.76 10.93 -23.42
C VAL A 78 19.11 9.50 -23.03
N ALA A 79 19.16 9.22 -21.73
CA ALA A 79 19.41 7.89 -21.18
C ALA A 79 18.26 7.48 -20.26
N LEU A 80 18.01 6.19 -20.10
CA LEU A 80 17.16 5.70 -19.02
C LEU A 80 17.92 5.86 -17.71
N CYS A 81 17.23 6.28 -16.65
CA CYS A 81 17.80 6.19 -15.32
C CYS A 81 18.01 4.72 -14.97
N GLU A 82 19.14 4.42 -14.33
CA GLU A 82 19.45 3.08 -13.85
C GLU A 82 19.45 3.06 -12.31
N SER A 83 19.10 1.91 -11.75
CA SER A 83 19.31 1.59 -10.35
C SER A 83 20.81 1.53 -10.05
N PRO A 84 21.22 1.54 -8.77
CA PRO A 84 22.62 1.32 -8.40
C PRO A 84 23.21 -0.01 -8.92
N ALA A 85 22.38 -0.97 -9.32
CA ALA A 85 22.78 -2.24 -9.92
C ALA A 85 22.91 -2.18 -11.45
N GLY A 86 22.69 -1.02 -12.08
CA GLY A 86 22.70 -0.86 -13.54
C GLY A 86 21.43 -1.35 -14.24
N GLU A 87 20.34 -1.59 -13.48
CA GLU A 87 19.06 -2.00 -14.05
C GLU A 87 18.21 -0.77 -14.39
N PRO A 88 17.54 -0.71 -15.55
CA PRO A 88 16.71 0.45 -15.91
C PRO A 88 15.57 0.66 -14.91
N ALA A 89 15.31 1.93 -14.55
CA ALA A 89 14.25 2.35 -13.65
C ALA A 89 12.88 2.25 -14.35
N VAL A 90 12.26 1.07 -14.23
CA VAL A 90 11.00 0.72 -14.90
C VAL A 90 9.95 0.26 -13.88
N ALA A 91 8.70 0.70 -14.05
CA ALA A 91 7.56 0.11 -13.36
C ALA A 91 6.40 -0.18 -14.32
N ALA A 92 5.91 -1.42 -14.31
CA ALA A 92 4.77 -1.86 -15.13
C ALA A 92 3.60 -2.33 -14.25
N TYR A 93 2.37 -2.00 -14.65
CA TYR A 93 1.13 -2.34 -13.91
C TYR A 93 0.07 -2.83 -14.89
N GLY A 94 -0.88 -3.66 -14.43
CA GLY A 94 -2.01 -4.09 -15.26
C GLY A 94 -3.36 -4.23 -14.54
N ILE A 95 -4.45 -3.99 -15.28
CA ILE A 95 -5.83 -4.32 -14.86
C ILE A 95 -6.40 -5.24 -15.94
N ASP A 96 -6.79 -6.44 -15.54
CA ASP A 96 -7.47 -7.39 -16.41
C ASP A 96 -9.00 -7.17 -16.33
N TRP A 97 -9.69 -7.20 -17.48
CA TRP A 97 -11.13 -7.11 -17.55
C TRP A 97 -11.70 -8.52 -17.60
N GLY A 98 -12.24 -8.99 -16.48
CA GLY A 98 -12.97 -10.26 -16.46
C GLY A 98 -14.28 -10.19 -17.23
N GLU A 99 -14.77 -11.36 -17.62
CA GLU A 99 -16.10 -11.57 -18.21
C GLU A 99 -17.19 -10.90 -17.35
N PRO A 100 -18.24 -10.32 -17.97
CA PRO A 100 -19.32 -9.70 -17.23
C PRO A 100 -20.00 -10.73 -16.32
N TYR A 101 -19.97 -10.48 -15.02
CA TYR A 101 -20.73 -11.26 -14.06
C TYR A 101 -22.21 -11.07 -14.34
N ALA A 102 -22.86 -12.12 -14.84
CA ALA A 102 -24.27 -12.18 -15.18
C ALA A 102 -24.77 -11.10 -16.17
N GLY A 103 -23.90 -10.52 -17.00
CA GLY A 103 -24.29 -9.54 -18.03
C GLY A 103 -24.61 -8.13 -17.52
N GLU A 104 -24.44 -7.85 -16.22
CA GLU A 104 -24.80 -6.55 -15.61
C GLU A 104 -23.62 -5.83 -14.94
N ALA A 105 -22.50 -6.52 -14.65
CA ALA A 105 -21.33 -5.93 -14.01
C ALA A 105 -20.02 -6.53 -14.54
N TYR A 106 -19.00 -5.69 -14.72
CA TYR A 106 -17.64 -6.13 -15.04
C TYR A 106 -16.89 -6.45 -13.74
N ILE A 107 -16.27 -7.64 -13.66
CA ILE A 107 -15.32 -7.97 -12.59
C ILE A 107 -13.91 -7.68 -13.13
N HIS A 108 -13.07 -7.01 -12.35
CA HIS A 108 -11.70 -6.70 -12.76
C HIS A 108 -10.71 -7.46 -11.89
N GLU A 109 -9.70 -8.07 -12.51
CA GLU A 109 -8.53 -8.57 -11.79
C GLU A 109 -7.46 -7.48 -11.75
N ARG A 110 -6.95 -7.20 -10.55
CA ARG A 110 -5.91 -6.20 -10.32
C ARG A 110 -4.57 -6.91 -10.30
N LEU A 111 -3.73 -6.72 -11.31
CA LEU A 111 -2.39 -7.28 -11.37
C LEU A 111 -1.45 -6.45 -10.47
N ALA A 112 -0.60 -7.13 -9.70
CA ALA A 112 0.27 -6.53 -8.68
C ALA A 112 -0.44 -5.61 -7.67
N PRO A 113 -1.53 -6.10 -7.03
CA PRO A 113 -2.22 -5.33 -6.00
C PRO A 113 -1.25 -5.06 -4.86
N MET A 114 -1.27 -3.85 -4.34
CA MET A 114 -0.55 -3.56 -3.09
C MET A 114 -1.10 -4.52 -2.02
N PRO A 115 -0.27 -5.39 -1.44
CA PRO A 115 -0.74 -6.37 -0.47
C PRO A 115 -1.40 -5.63 0.69
N ARG A 116 -2.45 -6.23 1.27
CA ARG A 116 -3.15 -5.60 2.40
C ARG A 116 -2.26 -5.49 3.63
N ALA A 117 -1.28 -6.38 3.78
CA ALA A 117 -0.27 -6.34 4.82
C ALA A 117 1.13 -6.50 4.21
N TYR A 118 2.08 -5.67 4.64
CA TYR A 118 3.46 -5.66 4.12
C TYR A 118 4.41 -4.95 5.09
N VAL A 119 5.70 -5.27 5.02
CA VAL A 119 6.76 -4.63 5.79
C VAL A 119 7.50 -3.65 4.90
N VAL A 120 7.63 -2.39 5.35
CA VAL A 120 8.46 -1.37 4.71
C VAL A 120 9.68 -1.07 5.56
N TYR A 121 10.74 -0.60 4.91
CA TYR A 121 12.04 -0.35 5.54
C TYR A 121 12.45 1.13 5.50
N ALA A 122 11.62 1.98 4.90
CA ALA A 122 11.83 3.43 4.85
C ALA A 122 10.62 4.17 5.43
N ALA A 123 10.89 5.23 6.18
CA ALA A 123 9.86 6.11 6.73
C ALA A 123 10.23 7.58 6.56
N VAL A 124 9.27 8.38 6.11
CA VAL A 124 9.36 9.84 6.13
C VAL A 124 8.58 10.34 7.33
N ARG A 125 9.23 11.18 8.13
CA ARG A 125 8.56 11.88 9.21
C ARG A 125 7.92 13.16 8.66
N GLU A 126 6.60 13.27 8.78
CA GLU A 126 5.87 14.49 8.43
C GLU A 126 4.93 14.87 9.56
N LEU A 127 4.98 16.14 10.00
CA LEU A 127 4.30 16.58 11.22
C LEU A 127 2.86 17.05 10.96
N ASP A 128 2.52 17.36 9.71
CA ASP A 128 1.21 17.87 9.33
C ASP A 128 0.41 16.84 8.52
N ARG A 129 -0.81 16.54 8.97
CA ARG A 129 -1.72 15.59 8.33
C ARG A 129 -2.14 15.98 6.91
N ARG A 130 -2.36 17.28 6.65
CA ARG A 130 -2.73 17.78 5.31
C ARG A 130 -1.54 17.69 4.36
N ILE A 131 -0.35 18.06 4.84
CA ILE A 131 0.88 17.94 4.04
C ILE A 131 1.17 16.47 3.75
N THR A 132 1.05 15.60 4.76
CA THR A 132 1.18 14.15 4.58
C THR A 132 0.20 13.63 3.55
N ALA A 133 -1.08 14.03 3.62
CA ALA A 133 -2.09 13.61 2.66
C ALA A 133 -1.75 14.05 1.23
N GLN A 134 -1.27 15.28 1.04
CA GLN A 134 -0.83 15.79 -0.27
C GLN A 134 0.41 15.05 -0.78
N LEU A 135 1.37 14.81 0.10
CA LEU A 135 2.62 14.09 -0.20
C LEU A 135 2.32 12.67 -0.68
N ILE A 136 1.52 11.90 0.06
CA ILE A 136 1.20 10.51 -0.30
C ILE A 136 0.36 10.41 -1.58
N THR A 137 -0.39 11.46 -1.93
CA THR A 137 -1.15 11.51 -3.20
C THR A 137 -0.36 12.08 -4.37
N GLY A 138 0.84 12.61 -4.12
CA GLY A 138 1.70 13.20 -5.14
C GLY A 138 2.55 12.18 -5.88
N ASP A 139 2.98 12.51 -7.10
CA ASP A 139 3.70 11.58 -7.99
C ASP A 139 5.13 11.23 -7.53
N GLY A 140 5.65 11.94 -6.54
CA GLY A 140 7.01 11.79 -6.00
C GLY A 140 7.13 10.93 -4.74
N PHE A 141 6.02 10.44 -4.17
CA PHE A 141 6.06 9.60 -2.96
C PHE A 141 5.79 8.13 -3.27
N ASP A 142 6.76 7.27 -2.98
CA ASP A 142 6.63 5.83 -3.16
C ASP A 142 5.89 5.18 -1.99
N LEU A 143 4.56 5.14 -2.08
CA LEU A 143 3.69 4.48 -1.10
C LEU A 143 3.93 2.97 -0.95
N ARG A 144 4.58 2.32 -1.93
CA ARG A 144 4.81 0.88 -1.88
C ARG A 144 5.95 0.54 -0.93
N ASN A 145 6.96 1.39 -0.89
CA ASN A 145 8.22 1.12 -0.19
C ASN A 145 8.51 2.08 0.98
N THR A 146 7.72 3.15 1.11
CA THR A 146 7.90 4.19 2.12
C THR A 146 6.60 4.45 2.88
N VAL A 147 6.70 4.60 4.20
CA VAL A 147 5.57 5.07 5.02
C VAL A 147 5.78 6.51 5.49
N ALA A 148 4.71 7.28 5.48
CA ALA A 148 4.67 8.56 6.18
C ALA A 148 4.14 8.36 7.61
N SER A 149 4.86 8.88 8.60
CA SER A 149 4.48 8.82 10.01
C SER A 149 4.67 10.18 10.69
N TYR A 150 3.85 10.46 11.70
CA TYR A 150 3.98 11.67 12.52
C TYR A 150 5.12 11.57 13.54
N GLU A 151 5.49 10.34 13.89
CA GLU A 151 6.51 10.04 14.88
C GLU A 151 7.82 9.60 14.21
N ALA A 152 8.95 9.88 14.87
CA ALA A 152 10.24 9.37 14.43
C ALA A 152 10.32 7.87 14.72
N LEU A 153 10.44 7.05 13.65
CA LEU A 153 10.37 5.59 13.76
C LEU A 153 11.72 4.92 14.04
N GLY A 154 12.82 5.69 14.05
CA GLY A 154 14.16 5.15 14.31
C GLY A 154 14.69 4.20 13.24
N LEU A 155 14.04 4.15 12.07
CA LEU A 155 14.54 3.39 10.92
C LEU A 155 15.81 4.04 10.35
N PRO A 156 16.75 3.26 9.79
CA PRO A 156 17.93 3.79 9.14
C PRO A 156 17.55 4.69 7.96
N ASP A 157 18.25 5.82 7.81
CA ASP A 157 18.11 6.72 6.65
C ASP A 157 18.83 6.10 5.45
N THR A 158 18.23 5.05 4.89
CA THR A 158 18.71 4.31 3.73
C THR A 158 17.70 4.41 2.60
N ALA A 159 18.18 4.29 1.35
CA ALA A 159 17.30 4.32 0.19
C ALA A 159 16.15 3.30 0.33
N PRO A 160 14.91 3.64 -0.08
CA PRO A 160 13.77 2.74 -0.01
C PRO A 160 14.08 1.41 -0.69
N ARG A 161 13.77 0.32 0.00
CA ARG A 161 13.89 -1.05 -0.51
C ARG A 161 12.51 -1.60 -0.85
N PRO A 162 12.42 -2.60 -1.74
CA PRO A 162 11.16 -3.29 -1.98
C PRO A 162 10.53 -3.77 -0.67
N ALA A 163 9.25 -3.44 -0.48
CA ALA A 163 8.50 -3.93 0.68
C ALA A 163 8.32 -5.45 0.62
N THR A 164 8.37 -6.09 1.78
CA THR A 164 8.16 -7.54 1.90
C THR A 164 6.69 -7.81 2.19
N PRO A 165 5.96 -8.58 1.35
CA PRO A 165 4.57 -8.94 1.63
C PRO A 165 4.44 -9.71 2.95
N ALA A 166 3.41 -9.40 3.73
CA ALA A 166 3.10 -10.11 4.97
C ALA A 166 1.80 -10.92 4.82
N ARG A 167 1.75 -12.08 5.45
CA ARG A 167 0.66 -13.04 5.33
C ARG A 167 -0.38 -12.82 6.42
N ILE A 168 -1.61 -12.47 6.04
CA ILE A 168 -2.74 -12.44 6.98
C ILE A 168 -3.21 -13.87 7.22
N VAL A 169 -3.00 -14.38 8.43
CA VAL A 169 -3.34 -15.76 8.84
C VAL A 169 -4.81 -15.85 9.28
N SER A 170 -5.32 -14.80 9.92
CA SER A 170 -6.71 -14.72 10.36
C SER A 170 -7.20 -13.28 10.26
N TYR A 171 -8.40 -13.09 9.73
CA TYR A 171 -9.01 -11.79 9.55
C TYR A 171 -10.46 -11.81 10.07
N GLN A 172 -10.68 -11.20 11.23
CA GLN A 172 -11.97 -11.10 11.91
C GLN A 172 -12.27 -9.62 12.22
N PRO A 173 -13.54 -9.24 12.42
CA PRO A 173 -13.90 -7.83 12.65
C PRO A 173 -13.17 -7.17 13.83
N THR A 174 -12.83 -7.93 14.86
CA THR A 174 -12.20 -7.44 16.09
C THR A 174 -10.79 -8.01 16.31
N SER A 175 -10.26 -8.79 15.37
CA SER A 175 -9.00 -9.52 15.50
C SER A 175 -8.36 -9.76 14.14
N VAL A 176 -7.10 -9.38 13.98
CA VAL A 176 -6.31 -9.67 12.77
C VAL A 176 -4.98 -10.27 13.19
N VAL A 177 -4.59 -11.39 12.61
CA VAL A 177 -3.31 -12.06 12.86
C VAL A 177 -2.51 -12.08 11.58
N ILE A 178 -1.26 -11.64 11.66
CA ILE A 178 -0.35 -11.48 10.53
C ILE A 178 0.98 -12.15 10.87
N GLU A 179 1.51 -12.92 9.93
CA GLU A 179 2.88 -13.40 9.93
C GLU A 179 3.69 -12.53 8.96
N ALA A 180 4.80 -12.00 9.43
CA ALA A 180 5.63 -11.07 8.68
C ALA A 180 7.10 -11.48 8.80
N SER A 181 7.82 -11.40 7.69
CA SER A 181 9.27 -11.52 7.64
C SER A 181 9.85 -10.13 7.39
N ALA A 182 10.70 -9.67 8.30
CA ALA A 182 11.37 -8.39 8.21
C ALA A 182 12.87 -8.63 7.96
N GLU A 183 13.36 -8.23 6.79
CA GLU A 183 14.77 -8.42 6.41
C GLU A 183 15.71 -7.57 7.30
N THR A 184 15.25 -6.39 7.68
CA THR A 184 15.87 -5.49 8.64
C THR A 184 14.77 -4.90 9.54
N ASP A 185 15.15 -4.09 10.52
CA ASP A 185 14.20 -3.26 11.26
C ASP A 185 13.30 -2.49 10.28
N GLY A 186 12.00 -2.54 10.51
CA GLY A 186 10.99 -2.06 9.57
C GLY A 186 9.64 -1.82 10.23
N VAL A 187 8.65 -1.50 9.41
CA VAL A 187 7.28 -1.24 9.85
C VAL A 187 6.35 -2.18 9.11
N LEU A 188 5.67 -3.05 9.84
CA LEU A 188 4.51 -3.76 9.31
C LEU A 188 3.38 -2.76 9.14
N VAL A 189 2.89 -2.61 7.92
CA VAL A 189 1.70 -1.84 7.58
C VAL A 189 0.55 -2.80 7.32
N LEU A 190 -0.59 -2.54 7.96
CA LEU A 190 -1.88 -3.12 7.64
C LEU A 190 -2.76 -2.04 7.03
N GLY A 191 -3.27 -2.29 5.82
CA GLY A 191 -4.16 -1.44 5.03
C GLY A 191 -5.56 -1.22 5.63
N ASP A 192 -5.72 -1.38 6.93
CA ASP A 192 -6.95 -1.10 7.67
C ASP A 192 -6.85 0.25 8.37
N GLN A 193 -7.99 0.94 8.49
CA GLN A 193 -8.05 2.20 9.21
C GLN A 193 -7.69 2.02 10.69
N TYR A 194 -6.80 2.88 11.19
CA TYR A 194 -6.49 3.04 12.58
C TYR A 194 -7.64 3.75 13.31
N HIS A 195 -7.99 3.24 14.48
CA HIS A 195 -8.94 3.86 15.40
C HIS A 195 -8.48 3.65 16.84
N PRO A 196 -8.69 4.64 17.74
CA PRO A 196 -8.46 4.44 19.17
C PRO A 196 -9.20 3.21 19.71
N GLY A 197 -8.51 2.31 20.39
CA GLY A 197 -9.06 1.07 20.95
C GLY A 197 -8.54 -0.22 20.30
N TRP A 198 -7.82 -0.13 19.19
CA TRP A 198 -6.97 -1.22 18.72
C TRP A 198 -5.72 -1.36 19.59
N GLN A 199 -5.31 -2.60 19.83
CA GLN A 199 -4.08 -2.98 20.52
C GLN A 199 -3.32 -3.95 19.63
N ALA A 200 -1.99 -3.88 19.64
CA ALA A 200 -1.15 -4.81 18.91
C ALA A 200 -0.23 -5.58 19.86
N THR A 201 0.12 -6.80 19.47
CA THR A 201 1.23 -7.55 20.05
C THR A 201 2.14 -8.05 18.95
N VAL A 202 3.46 -7.99 19.18
CA VAL A 202 4.48 -8.63 18.35
C VAL A 202 5.03 -9.79 19.17
N ASP A 203 4.89 -11.01 18.68
CA ASP A 203 5.34 -12.24 19.34
C ASP A 203 4.79 -12.38 20.78
N GLY A 204 3.54 -11.94 20.97
CA GLY A 204 2.84 -11.96 22.26
C GLY A 204 3.19 -10.81 23.20
N GLN A 205 4.16 -9.95 22.86
CA GLN A 205 4.49 -8.76 23.65
C GLN A 205 3.72 -7.54 23.16
N PRO A 206 3.17 -6.70 24.06
CA PRO A 206 2.47 -5.48 23.66
C PRO A 206 3.35 -4.56 22.82
N ALA A 207 2.82 -4.08 21.69
CA ALA A 207 3.50 -3.15 20.80
C ALA A 207 2.60 -1.94 20.49
N PRO A 208 3.16 -0.73 20.38
CA PRO A 208 2.39 0.45 19.99
C PRO A 208 1.92 0.32 18.54
N ILE A 209 0.68 0.75 18.28
CA ILE A 209 0.18 0.92 16.92
C ILE A 209 0.41 2.37 16.51
N LEU A 210 1.07 2.54 15.36
CA LEU A 210 1.43 3.80 14.78
C LEU A 210 0.47 4.13 13.63
N PRO A 211 -0.20 5.29 13.62
CA PRO A 211 -0.95 5.74 12.46
C PRO A 211 0.04 6.11 11.34
N VAL A 212 0.05 5.33 10.25
CA VAL A 212 0.92 5.56 9.09
C VAL A 212 0.10 5.87 7.84
N ASN A 213 0.67 6.58 6.87
CA ASN A 213 -0.01 6.97 5.63
C ASN A 213 -1.39 7.58 5.93
N VAL A 214 -1.41 8.57 6.82
CA VAL A 214 -2.58 9.30 7.34
C VAL A 214 -3.48 8.50 8.29
N ALA A 215 -3.80 7.24 7.98
CA ALA A 215 -4.83 6.49 8.70
C ALA A 215 -4.65 4.97 8.75
N LEU A 216 -3.58 4.40 8.19
CA LEU A 216 -3.31 2.96 8.25
C LEU A 216 -2.66 2.57 9.57
N ARG A 217 -2.66 1.28 9.89
CA ARG A 217 -2.00 0.76 11.11
C ARG A 217 -0.59 0.32 10.80
N GLY A 218 0.38 0.87 11.50
CA GLY A 218 1.78 0.50 11.50
C GLY A 218 2.19 -0.15 12.82
N VAL A 219 3.09 -1.11 12.79
CA VAL A 219 3.77 -1.65 13.98
C VAL A 219 5.26 -1.81 13.64
N LEU A 220 6.14 -1.33 14.52
CA LEU A 220 7.58 -1.52 14.37
C LEU A 220 7.93 -3.00 14.57
N LEU A 221 8.71 -3.53 13.65
CA LEU A 221 9.27 -4.87 13.72
C LEU A 221 10.79 -4.78 13.70
N PRO A 222 11.50 -5.46 14.61
CA PRO A 222 12.92 -5.72 14.42
C PRO A 222 13.14 -6.68 13.24
N ALA A 223 14.39 -6.85 12.81
CA ALA A 223 14.74 -7.86 11.82
C ALA A 223 14.38 -9.29 12.32
N GLY A 224 13.71 -10.09 11.48
CA GLY A 224 13.36 -11.48 11.77
C GLY A 224 11.93 -11.87 11.36
N GLU A 225 11.51 -13.05 11.81
CA GLU A 225 10.16 -13.57 11.63
C GLU A 225 9.29 -13.20 12.83
N HIS A 226 8.13 -12.60 12.55
CA HIS A 226 7.25 -12.07 13.58
C HIS A 226 5.81 -12.49 13.37
N ARG A 227 5.11 -12.73 14.48
CA ARG A 227 3.66 -12.89 14.51
C ARG A 227 3.03 -11.69 15.20
N VAL A 228 2.31 -10.90 14.41
CA VAL A 228 1.62 -9.69 14.86
C VAL A 228 0.14 -9.96 15.02
N GLU A 229 -0.41 -9.66 16.20
CA GLU A 229 -1.85 -9.69 16.44
C GLU A 229 -2.38 -8.29 16.69
N PHE A 230 -3.44 -7.91 15.99
CA PHE A 230 -4.25 -6.73 16.28
C PHE A 230 -5.55 -7.18 16.93
N ARG A 231 -5.93 -6.58 18.06
CA ARG A 231 -7.22 -6.81 18.72
C ARG A 231 -7.93 -5.52 19.05
N PHE A 232 -9.22 -5.45 18.75
CA PHE A 232 -10.05 -4.31 19.10
C PHE A 232 -10.64 -4.51 20.50
N ALA A 233 -10.17 -3.72 21.46
CA ALA A 233 -10.58 -3.77 22.85
C ALA A 233 -10.74 -2.34 23.42
N PRO A 234 -11.78 -1.60 22.98
CA PRO A 234 -11.99 -0.23 23.40
C PRO A 234 -12.40 -0.15 24.88
N ALA A 235 -11.90 0.87 25.59
CA ALA A 235 -12.24 1.10 26.99
C ALA A 235 -13.75 1.35 27.20
N SER A 236 -14.42 1.93 26.20
CA SER A 236 -15.86 2.22 26.22
C SER A 236 -16.73 0.96 26.35
N LEU A 237 -16.28 -0.18 25.81
CA LEU A 237 -17.01 -1.44 25.93
C LEU A 237 -16.99 -1.93 27.39
N ARG A 238 -15.85 -1.78 28.07
CA ARG A 238 -15.71 -2.15 29.49
C ARG A 238 -16.54 -1.25 30.39
N THR A 239 -16.52 0.06 30.15
CA THR A 239 -17.33 1.01 30.93
C THR A 239 -18.82 0.84 30.66
N GLY A 240 -19.22 0.62 29.41
CA GLY A 240 -20.61 0.33 29.04
C GLY A 240 -21.13 -0.94 29.72
N ALA A 241 -20.37 -2.03 29.69
CA ALA A 241 -20.73 -3.28 30.37
C ALA A 241 -20.89 -3.10 31.89
N ALA A 242 -20.01 -2.33 32.54
CA ALA A 242 -20.11 -2.04 33.96
C ALA A 242 -21.37 -1.21 34.30
N LEU A 243 -21.69 -0.20 33.49
CA LEU A 243 -22.89 0.61 33.67
C LEU A 243 -24.17 -0.19 33.43
N SER A 244 -24.20 -1.06 32.41
CA SER A 244 -25.34 -1.96 32.17
C SER A 244 -25.57 -2.92 33.32
N LEU A 245 -24.50 -3.49 33.89
CA LEU A 245 -24.59 -4.36 35.06
C LEU A 245 -25.14 -3.60 36.28
N LEU A 246 -24.67 -2.37 36.52
CA LEU A 246 -25.16 -1.53 37.61
C LEU A 246 -26.65 -1.20 37.44
N GLY A 247 -27.08 -0.88 36.22
CA GLY A 247 -28.49 -0.64 35.89
C GLY A 247 -29.36 -1.88 36.11
N LEU A 248 -28.87 -3.06 35.72
CA LEU A 248 -29.57 -4.33 35.92
C LEU A 248 -29.75 -4.65 37.41
N LEU A 249 -28.70 -4.44 38.22
CA LEU A 249 -28.75 -4.60 39.66
C LEU A 249 -29.75 -3.64 40.31
N LEU A 250 -29.75 -2.37 39.90
CA LEU A 250 -30.71 -1.38 40.40
C LEU A 250 -32.15 -1.76 40.06
N ALA A 251 -32.41 -2.19 38.82
CA ALA A 251 -33.72 -2.67 38.41
C ALA A 251 -34.17 -3.89 39.23
N LEU A 252 -33.27 -4.83 39.49
CA LEU A 252 -33.56 -5.99 40.33
C LEU A 252 -33.93 -5.58 41.77
N VAL A 253 -33.17 -4.66 42.36
CA VAL A 253 -33.45 -4.11 43.70
C VAL A 253 -34.83 -3.46 43.73
N LEU A 254 -35.15 -2.59 42.77
CA LEU A 254 -36.46 -1.92 42.71
C LEU A 254 -37.62 -2.92 42.56
N LEU A 255 -37.47 -3.94 41.71
CA LEU A 255 -38.47 -4.99 41.53
C LEU A 255 -38.68 -5.84 42.79
N THR A 256 -37.60 -6.16 43.51
CA THR A 256 -37.70 -6.91 44.78
C THR A 256 -38.37 -6.07 45.86
N VAL A 257 -38.04 -4.79 45.99
CA VAL A 257 -38.69 -3.86 46.93
C VAL A 257 -40.17 -3.70 46.62
N ASP A 258 -40.56 -3.53 45.35
CA ASP A 258 -41.97 -3.44 44.95
C ASP A 258 -42.73 -4.73 45.27
N ARG A 259 -42.15 -5.90 44.99
CA ARG A 259 -42.75 -7.19 45.36
C ARG A 259 -42.94 -7.36 46.85
N ILE A 260 -41.98 -6.94 47.67
CA ILE A 260 -42.07 -7.02 49.14
C ILE A 260 -43.20 -6.10 49.63
N ARG A 261 -43.28 -4.87 49.11
CA ARG A 261 -44.36 -3.93 49.46
C ARG A 261 -45.75 -4.46 49.10
N ARG A 262 -45.92 -5.05 47.91
CA ARG A 262 -47.19 -5.65 47.48
C ARG A 262 -47.61 -6.89 48.27
N ARG A 263 -46.66 -7.57 48.93
CA ARG A 263 -46.92 -8.76 49.76
C ARG A 263 -47.30 -8.45 51.22
N GLN A 264 -47.28 -7.19 51.63
CA GLN A 264 -47.87 -6.75 52.89
C GLN A 264 -49.29 -6.20 52.64
N PRO A 265 -50.34 -7.05 52.59
CA PRO A 265 -51.70 -6.55 52.72
C PRO A 265 -51.94 -6.13 54.18
N ASN A 266 -52.57 -4.95 54.36
CA ASN A 266 -53.19 -4.53 55.62
C ASN A 266 -54.34 -5.47 55.99
#